data_AF-A0A318HFP7-F1
#
_entry.id   AF-A0A318HFP7-F1
#
_cell.length_a   1.000
_cell.length_b   1.000
_cell.length_c   1.000
_cell.angle_alpha   90.00
_cell.angle_beta   90.00
_cell.angle_gamma   90.00
#
_symmetry.space_group_name_H-M   'P 1'
#
loop_
_entity.id
_entity.type
_entity.pdbx_description
1 polymer ?
#
loop_
_entity_poly.entity_id
_entity_poly.type
_entity_poly.pdbx_seq_one_letter_code
_entity_poly.pdbx_strand_id
1 'polypeptide(L)' 'MLPDKISIFRGPITRLAAGDTDHLHREIKHVVLHEIAHHFGISDERLIELDRY' A
#
# COMPACT_ATOMS: atom_id res chain seq x y z
N MET A 1 22.37 11.45 -2.39
CA MET A 1 21.27 10.97 -1.52
C MET A 1 20.80 9.63 -2.07
N LEU A 2 20.46 8.67 -1.20
CA LEU A 2 19.86 7.40 -1.61
C LEU A 2 18.33 7.59 -1.71
N PRO A 3 17.64 6.83 -2.56
CA PRO A 3 16.19 6.88 -2.62
C PRO A 3 15.59 6.37 -1.29
N ASP A 4 14.43 6.92 -0.93
CA ASP A 4 13.61 6.36 0.14
C ASP A 4 13.18 4.94 -0.21
N LYS A 5 12.99 4.11 0.82
CA LYS A 5 12.74 2.68 0.66
C LYS A 5 11.43 2.29 1.34
N ILE A 6 10.52 1.73 0.55
CA ILE A 6 9.32 1.05 1.04
C ILE A 6 9.61 -0.46 1.13
N SER A 7 9.24 -1.09 2.24
CA SER A 7 9.44 -2.52 2.47
C SER A 7 8.10 -3.26 2.42
N ILE A 8 7.97 -4.25 1.54
CA ILE A 8 6.79 -5.11 1.45
C ILE A 8 7.12 -6.52 1.91
N PHE A 9 6.32 -7.05 2.84
CA PHE A 9 6.48 -8.38 3.36
C PHE A 9 5.72 -9.40 2.49
N ARG A 10 6.47 -10.23 1.75
CA ARG A 10 5.91 -11.23 0.82
C ARG A 10 4.92 -12.19 1.48
N GLY A 11 5.21 -12.70 2.68
CA GLY A 11 4.35 -13.68 3.36
C GLY A 11 2.93 -13.16 3.63
N PRO A 12 2.75 -12.04 4.35
CA PRO A 12 1.45 -11.43 4.56
C PRO A 12 0.68 -11.12 3.27
N ILE A 13 1.33 -10.45 2.31
CA ILE A 13 0.64 -9.96 1.12
C ILE A 13 0.18 -11.09 0.18
N THR A 14 0.96 -12.16 0.07
CA THR A 14 0.57 -13.35 -0.71
C THR A 14 -0.54 -14.15 -0.04
N ARG A 15 -0.60 -14.19 1.31
CA ARG A 15 -1.73 -14.80 2.02
C ARG A 15 -3.03 -14.04 1.83
N LEU A 16 -2.98 -12.70 1.83
CA LEU A 16 -4.15 -11.86 1.55
C LEU A 16 -4.69 -12.08 0.14
N ALA A 17 -3.78 -12.18 -0.84
CA ALA A 17 -4.16 -12.42 -2.24
C ALA A 17 -4.70 -13.83 -2.52
N ALA A 18 -4.56 -14.79 -1.60
CA ALA A 18 -5.10 -16.15 -1.70
C ALA A 18 -4.79 -16.89 -3.03
N GLY A 19 -3.66 -16.57 -3.67
CA GLY A 19 -3.24 -17.15 -4.95
C GLY A 19 -3.77 -16.44 -6.20
N ASP A 20 -4.61 -15.41 -6.06
CA ASP A 20 -5.03 -14.53 -7.16
C ASP A 20 -3.92 -13.49 -7.45
N THR A 21 -3.37 -13.55 -8.66
CA THR A 21 -2.29 -12.65 -9.09
C THR A 21 -2.79 -11.22 -9.29
N ASP A 22 -4.02 -11.03 -9.76
CA ASP A 22 -4.59 -9.70 -9.95
C ASP A 22 -4.91 -9.07 -8.60
N HIS A 23 -5.39 -9.86 -7.64
CA HIS A 23 -5.54 -9.42 -6.25
C HIS A 23 -4.20 -9.05 -5.64
N LEU A 24 -3.16 -9.87 -5.82
CA LEU A 24 -1.82 -9.56 -5.33
C LEU A 24 -1.31 -8.22 -5.86
N HIS A 25 -1.50 -7.93 -7.15
CA HIS A 25 -1.11 -6.63 -7.72
C HIS A 25 -1.89 -5.47 -7.11
N ARG A 26 -3.20 -5.63 -6.87
CA ARG A 26 -4.01 -4.61 -6.20
C ARG A 26 -3.53 -4.34 -4.77
N GLU A 27 -3.26 -5.38 -3.99
CA GLU A 27 -2.76 -5.26 -2.62
C GLU A 27 -1.38 -4.58 -2.57
N ILE A 28 -0.46 -4.97 -3.46
CA ILE A 28 0.87 -4.33 -3.55
C ILE A 28 0.71 -2.84 -3.85
N LYS A 29 -0.09 -2.49 -4.87
CA LYS A 29 -0.30 -1.11 -5.26
C LYS A 29 -0.92 -0.30 -4.12
N HIS A 30 -1.90 -0.89 -3.44
CA HIS A 30 -2.57 -0.27 -2.32
C HIS A 30 -1.58 0.03 -1.18
N VAL A 31 -0.81 -0.96 -0.71
CA VAL A 31 0.17 -0.77 0.37
C VAL A 31 1.22 0.28 -0.01
N VAL A 32 1.75 0.26 -1.24
CA VAL A 32 2.72 1.27 -1.68
C VAL A 32 2.13 2.69 -1.61
N LEU A 33 0.91 2.89 -2.10
CA LEU A 33 0.27 4.21 -2.11
C LEU A 33 -0.03 4.71 -0.69
N HIS A 34 -0.42 3.81 0.21
CA HIS A 34 -0.65 4.12 1.61
C HIS A 34 0.63 4.62 2.30
N GLU A 35 1.74 3.89 2.15
CA GLU A 35 3.02 4.29 2.74
C GLU A 35 3.54 5.61 2.15
N ILE A 36 3.33 5.86 0.85
CA ILE A 36 3.64 7.15 0.22
C ILE A 36 2.81 8.26 0.85
N ALA A 37 1.50 8.06 1.01
CA ALA A 37 0.61 9.05 1.61
C ALA A 37 1.05 9.41 3.03
N HIS A 38 1.34 8.40 3.85
CA HIS A 38 1.81 8.60 5.23
C HIS A 38 3.18 9.30 5.28
N HIS A 39 4.10 8.98 4.36
CA HIS A 39 5.37 9.69 4.24
C HIS A 39 5.20 11.19 3.98
N PHE A 40 4.15 11.59 3.25
CA PHE A 40 3.79 13.00 3.02
C PHE A 40 2.86 13.60 4.10
N GLY A 41 2.60 12.88 5.20
CA GLY A 41 1.76 13.36 6.30
C GLY A 41 0.25 13.31 6.03
N ILE A 42 -0.19 12.52 5.05
CA ILE A 42 -1.60 12.28 4.76
C ILE A 42 -2.03 11.05 5.56
N SER A 43 -2.86 11.23 6.58
CA SER A 43 -3.39 10.12 7.38
C SER A 43 -4.49 9.35 6.65
N ASP A 44 -4.84 8.18 7.17
CA ASP A 44 -5.96 7.38 6.66
C ASP A 44 -7.28 8.13 6.77
N GLU A 45 -7.49 8.91 7.84
CA GLU A 45 -8.69 9.75 7.95
C GLU A 45 -8.75 10.75 6.80
N ARG A 46 -7.61 11.32 6.39
CA ARG A 46 -7.53 12.24 5.27
C ARG A 46 -7.76 11.58 3.92
N LEU A 47 -7.38 10.31 3.76
CA LEU A 47 -7.68 9.53 2.54
C LEU A 47 -9.17 9.21 2.41
N ILE A 48 -9.83 8.90 3.53
CA ILE A 48 -11.28 8.68 3.60
C ILE A 48 -12.04 9.97 3.28
N GLU A 49 -11.60 11.12 3.82
CA GLU A 49 -12.17 12.44 3.51
C GLU A 49 -12.08 12.83 2.02
N LEU A 50 -11.13 12.26 1.28
CA LEU A 50 -10.88 12.57 -0.13
C LEU A 50 -11.60 11.62 -1.12
N ASP A 51 -12.47 10.72 -0.62
CA ASP A 51 -13.23 9.75 -1.44
C ASP A 51 -12.34 8.88 -2.34
N ARG A 52 -11.20 8.45 -1.81
CA ARG A 52 -10.14 7.72 -2.53
C ARG A 52 -10.04 6.24 -2.13
N TYR A 53 -11.03 5.71 -1.43
CA TYR A 53 -11.03 4.34 -0.89
C TYR A 53 -12.33 3.59 -1.19
#